data_AF-A0A350XRT1-F1
#
_entry.id   AF-A0A350XRT1-F1
#
_cell.length_a   1.000
_cell.length_b   1.000
_cell.length_c   1.000
_cell.angle_alpha   90.00
_cell.angle_beta   90.00
_cell.angle_gamma   90.00
#
_symmetry.space_group_name_H-M   'P 1'
#
loop_
_entity.id
_entity.type
_entity.pdbx_description
1 polymer ?
#
loop_
_entity_poly.entity_id
_entity_poly.type
_entity_poly.pdbx_seq_one_letter_code
_entity_poly.pdbx_strand_id
1 'polypeptide(L)'
;VSAHLRFADETTGHIAALSATPDYGRLAVFGSHGWVEARETQHVDPGGTTHCYLRRRGDKEQTRYDFEPAGPVRAGYEHWADAIAGRATYRFDNRERVGNVAVLEAVVNSAESGKPEPVSGY
;
A
#
# COMPACT_ATOMS: atom_id res chain seq x y z
N VAL A 1 -12.67 -3.59 8.24
CA VAL A 1 -12.15 -4.84 7.65
C VAL A 1 -10.77 -5.13 8.22
N SER A 2 -10.48 -6.40 8.50
CA SER A 2 -9.15 -6.91 8.85
C SER A 2 -8.91 -8.16 8.01
N ALA A 3 -7.82 -8.21 7.26
CA ALA A 3 -7.50 -9.31 6.34
C ALA A 3 -6.04 -9.72 6.47
N HIS A 4 -5.79 -11.02 6.40
CA HIS A 4 -4.45 -11.60 6.32
C HIS A 4 -4.23 -12.17 4.91
N LEU A 5 -3.09 -11.85 4.32
CA LEU A 5 -2.73 -12.24 2.97
C LEU A 5 -1.48 -13.11 3.01
N ARG A 6 -1.40 -14.07 2.09
CA ARG A 6 -0.18 -14.80 1.77
C ARG A 6 0.15 -14.58 0.30
N PHE A 7 1.36 -14.08 0.04
CA PHE A 7 1.84 -13.80 -1.31
C PHE A 7 2.44 -15.06 -1.96
N ALA A 8 2.68 -14.98 -3.27
CA ALA A 8 3.22 -16.11 -4.05
C ALA A 8 4.63 -16.55 -3.61
N ASP A 9 5.38 -15.65 -2.96
CA ASP A 9 6.70 -15.92 -2.39
C ASP A 9 6.64 -16.36 -0.91
N GLU A 10 5.45 -16.74 -0.43
CA GLU A 10 5.16 -17.13 0.95
C GLU A 10 5.32 -16.02 2.00
N THR A 11 5.62 -14.78 1.59
CA THR A 11 5.53 -13.64 2.50
C THR A 11 4.08 -13.43 2.93
N THR A 12 3.89 -12.79 4.08
CA THR A 12 2.54 -12.53 4.62
C THR A 12 2.28 -11.04 4.74
N GLY A 13 1.02 -10.67 4.58
CA GLY A 13 0.53 -9.31 4.71
C GLY A 13 -0.64 -9.24 5.68
N HIS A 14 -0.81 -8.07 6.29
CA HIS A 14 -2.00 -7.75 7.06
C HIS A 14 -2.50 -6.38 6.62
N ILE A 15 -3.80 -6.29 6.35
CA ILE A 15 -4.47 -5.04 5.99
C ILE A 15 -5.62 -4.83 6.95
N ALA A 16 -5.69 -3.63 7.53
CA ALA A 16 -6.81 -3.18 8.33
C ALA A 16 -7.33 -1.86 7.77
N ALA A 17 -8.64 -1.79 7.55
CA ALA A 17 -9.35 -0.59 7.11
C ALA A 17 -10.51 -0.32 8.07
N LEU A 18 -10.53 0.89 8.64
CA LEU A 18 -11.47 1.30 9.67
C LEU A 18 -12.11 2.63 9.27
N SER A 19 -13.45 2.67 9.24
CA SER A 19 -14.21 3.90 8.95
C SER A 19 -14.78 4.55 10.21
N ALA A 20 -14.47 4.00 11.39
CA ALA A 20 -15.01 4.42 12.69
C ALA A 20 -14.07 5.35 13.48
N THR A 21 -12.90 5.66 12.93
CA THR A 21 -11.87 6.51 13.56
C THR A 21 -11.46 7.63 12.62
N PRO A 22 -10.84 8.73 13.13
CA PRO A 22 -10.15 9.69 12.28
C PRO A 22 -9.09 9.03 11.38
N ASP A 23 -8.69 9.76 10.35
CA ASP A 23 -7.76 9.27 9.33
C ASP A 23 -6.44 8.80 9.94
N TYR A 24 -5.99 7.63 9.50
CA TYR A 24 -4.76 7.00 9.97
C TYR A 24 -4.19 6.10 8.87
N GLY A 25 -3.09 6.55 8.26
CA GLY A 25 -2.34 5.79 7.26
C GLY A 25 -1.01 5.29 7.83
N ARG A 26 -0.77 3.98 7.73
CA ARG A 26 0.51 3.35 8.07
C ARG A 26 0.81 2.18 7.15
N LEU A 27 2.01 2.14 6.61
CA LEU A 27 2.58 0.98 5.92
C LEU A 27 3.87 0.57 6.63
N ALA A 28 3.98 -0.70 7.03
CA ALA A 28 5.21 -1.23 7.60
C ALA A 28 5.63 -2.49 6.86
N VAL A 29 6.92 -2.59 6.55
CA VAL A 29 7.53 -3.76 5.90
C VAL A 29 8.63 -4.29 6.81
N PHE A 30 8.55 -5.58 7.10
CA PHE A 30 9.50 -6.27 7.98
C PHE A 30 10.28 -7.30 7.18
N GLY A 31 11.61 -7.24 7.27
CA GLY A 31 12.50 -8.17 6.61
C GLY A 31 13.52 -8.78 7.57
N SER A 32 14.30 -9.72 7.06
CA SER A 32 15.34 -10.39 7.84
C SER A 32 16.45 -9.45 8.33
N HIS A 33 16.64 -8.27 7.75
CA HIS A 33 17.73 -7.35 8.11
C HIS A 33 17.26 -6.03 8.73
N GLY A 34 15.95 -5.83 8.90
CA GLY A 34 15.41 -4.58 9.41
C GLY A 34 13.94 -4.40 9.07
N TRP A 35 13.45 -3.20 9.35
CA TRP A 35 12.08 -2.79 9.02
C TRP A 35 12.05 -1.34 8.56
N VAL A 36 11.03 -1.02 7.76
CA VAL A 36 10.68 0.34 7.37
C VAL A 36 9.21 0.59 7.65
N GLU A 37 8.88 1.78 8.12
CA GLU A 37 7.52 2.21 8.39
C GLU A 37 7.29 3.60 7.80
N ALA A 38 6.28 3.75 6.96
CA ALA A 38 5.75 5.05 6.58
C ALA A 38 4.45 5.29 7.36
N ARG A 39 4.36 6.44 8.01
CA ARG A 39 3.19 6.87 8.77
C ARG A 39 2.79 8.28 8.35
N GLU A 40 1.54 8.41 7.94
CA GLU A 40 0.94 9.68 7.58
C GLU A 40 0.52 10.45 8.85
N THR A 41 0.66 11.77 8.82
CA THR A 41 0.22 12.64 9.93
C THR A 41 -1.22 13.08 9.79
N GLN A 42 -1.74 13.13 8.57
CA GLN A 42 -3.10 13.54 8.22
C GLN A 42 -3.43 13.11 6.79
N HIS A 43 -4.70 13.29 6.42
CA HIS A 43 -5.19 13.00 5.09
C HIS A 43 -4.42 13.72 3.99
N VAL A 44 -4.38 13.10 2.81
CA VAL A 44 -3.71 13.65 1.63
C VAL A 44 -4.30 14.98 1.15
N ASP A 45 -5.52 15.32 1.61
CA ASP A 45 -6.17 16.62 1.44
C ASP A 45 -6.74 17.07 2.80
N PRO A 46 -6.14 18.05 3.51
CA PRO A 46 -5.29 19.14 3.02
C PRO A 46 -3.80 18.82 2.81
N GLY A 47 -3.36 17.59 3.09
CA GLY A 47 -1.98 17.12 2.86
C GLY A 47 -1.14 17.14 4.12
N GLY A 48 -0.48 16.01 4.44
CA GLY A 48 0.35 15.82 5.63
C GLY A 48 1.77 15.37 5.34
N THR A 49 2.70 15.72 6.22
CA THR A 49 4.04 15.14 6.20
C THR A 49 3.91 13.63 6.44
N THR A 50 4.59 12.83 5.62
CA THR A 50 4.75 11.40 5.88
C THR A 50 6.07 11.18 6.59
N HIS A 51 6.02 10.63 7.80
CA HIS A 51 7.22 10.21 8.53
C HIS A 51 7.58 8.80 8.11
N CYS A 52 8.77 8.62 7.56
CA CYS A 52 9.33 7.33 7.23
C CYS A 52 10.44 6.98 8.21
N TYR A 53 10.28 5.88 8.90
CA TYR A 53 11.22 5.36 9.89
C TYR A 53 11.89 4.11 9.35
N LEU A 54 13.20 4.02 9.52
CA LEU A 54 14.01 2.88 9.08
C LEU A 54 14.91 2.44 10.22
N ARG A 55 14.97 1.12 10.44
CA ARG A 55 15.97 0.52 11.33
C ARG A 55 16.47 -0.80 10.78
N ARG A 56 17.79 -0.92 10.67
CA ARG A 56 18.48 -2.15 10.29
C ARG A 56 19.09 -2.83 11.52
N ARG A 57 19.37 -4.13 11.41
CA ARG A 57 20.14 -4.84 12.44
C ARG A 57 21.51 -4.18 12.60
N GLY A 58 21.92 -3.98 13.86
CA GLY A 58 23.23 -3.38 14.19
C GLY A 58 23.23 -1.85 14.21
N ASP A 59 22.21 -1.18 13.68
CA ASP A 59 22.05 0.26 13.87
C ASP A 59 21.95 0.57 15.36
N LYS A 60 22.50 1.71 15.82
CA LYS A 60 22.36 2.20 17.20
C LYS A 60 21.07 2.99 17.40
N GLU A 61 20.65 3.72 16.37
CA GLU A 61 19.46 4.58 16.37
C GLU A 61 18.62 4.36 15.11
N GLN A 62 17.35 4.75 15.20
CA GLN A 62 16.41 4.70 14.09
C GLN A 62 16.62 5.93 13.21
N THR A 63 16.62 5.75 11.91
CA THR A 63 16.63 6.87 10.96
C THR A 63 15.21 7.33 10.66
N ARG A 64 15.00 8.65 10.56
CA ARG A 64 13.74 9.27 10.14
C ARG A 64 13.97 10.08 8.87
N TYR A 65 13.06 9.92 7.91
CA TYR A 65 12.95 10.74 6.71
C TYR A 65 11.55 11.35 6.70
N ASP A 66 11.47 12.64 6.41
CA ASP A 66 10.20 13.34 6.28
C ASP A 66 9.93 13.63 4.81
N PHE A 67 8.74 13.28 4.34
CA PHE A 67 8.28 13.55 2.98
C PHE A 67 7.16 14.58 3.03
N GLU A 68 7.35 15.69 2.31
CA GLU A 68 6.34 16.71 2.15
C GLU A 68 5.12 16.18 1.37
N PRO A 69 3.92 16.73 1.61
CA PRO A 69 2.72 16.34 0.88
C PRO A 69 2.93 16.47 -0.64
N ALA A 70 2.56 15.42 -1.37
CA ALA A 70 2.47 15.46 -2.82
C ALA A 70 1.00 15.57 -3.25
N GLY A 71 0.74 16.04 -4.47
CA GLY A 71 -0.58 15.99 -5.08
C GLY A 71 -0.77 14.71 -5.91
N PRO A 72 -1.13 13.55 -5.33
CA PRO A 72 -1.16 12.28 -6.06
C PRO A 72 -2.18 12.26 -7.20
N VAL A 73 -3.27 13.03 -7.07
CA VAL A 73 -4.27 13.19 -8.13
C VAL A 73 -3.65 13.84 -9.36
N ARG A 74 -2.97 14.98 -9.17
CA ARG A 74 -2.26 15.68 -10.24
C ARG A 74 -1.17 14.81 -10.84
N ALA A 75 -0.33 14.20 -9.98
CA ALA A 75 0.74 13.30 -10.43
C ALA A 75 0.20 12.10 -11.23
N GLY A 76 -0.98 11.59 -10.86
CA GLY A 76 -1.66 10.52 -11.60
C GLY A 76 -2.07 10.94 -13.01
N TYR A 77 -2.63 12.15 -13.16
CA TYR A 77 -3.00 12.69 -14.48
C TYR A 77 -1.79 13.05 -15.34
N GLU A 78 -0.73 13.61 -14.74
CA GLU A 78 0.53 13.91 -15.43
C GLU A 78 1.17 12.61 -15.95
N HIS A 79 1.22 11.55 -15.13
CA HIS A 79 1.73 10.23 -15.54
C HIS A 79 0.90 9.60 -16.66
N TRP A 80 -0.42 9.77 -16.61
CA TRP A 80 -1.32 9.33 -17.68
C TRP A 80 -1.08 10.09 -18.99
N ALA A 81 -0.91 11.42 -18.92
CA ALA A 81 -0.62 12.25 -20.08
C ALA A 81 0.72 11.89 -20.72
N ASP A 82 1.75 11.64 -19.91
CA ASP A 82 3.05 11.16 -20.39
C ASP A 82 2.96 9.79 -21.06
N ALA A 83 2.14 8.89 -20.52
CA ALA A 83 1.95 7.56 -21.11
C ALA A 83 1.26 7.61 -22.48
N ILE A 84 0.21 8.43 -22.63
CA ILE A 84 -0.47 8.61 -23.93
C ILE A 84 0.45 9.29 -24.94
N ALA A 85 1.30 10.21 -24.49
CA ALA A 85 2.27 10.88 -25.33
C ALA A 85 3.51 10.01 -25.68
N GLY A 86 3.57 8.77 -25.22
CA GLY A 86 4.70 7.87 -25.45
C GLY A 86 5.99 8.26 -24.71
N ARG A 87 5.89 9.12 -23.69
CA ARG A 87 7.03 9.57 -22.87
C ARG A 87 7.32 8.67 -21.67
N ALA A 88 6.33 7.87 -21.25
CA ALA A 88 6.44 6.94 -20.12
C ALA A 88 5.59 5.69 -20.35
N THR A 89 5.85 4.62 -19.60
CA THR A 89 4.91 3.49 -19.48
C THR A 89 3.91 3.82 -18.37
N TYR A 90 2.61 3.63 -18.62
CA TYR A 90 1.61 3.85 -17.58
C TYR A 90 1.84 2.90 -16.40
N ARG A 91 1.67 3.41 -15.17
CA ARG A 91 2.15 2.74 -13.96
C ARG A 91 1.44 1.43 -13.62
N PHE A 92 0.27 1.19 -14.22
CA PHE A 92 -0.51 -0.03 -14.03
C PHE A 92 -0.96 -0.62 -15.35
N ASP A 93 -0.75 -1.92 -15.55
CA ASP A 93 -1.36 -2.67 -16.65
C ASP A 93 -2.80 -3.10 -16.30
N ASN A 94 -3.55 -3.59 -17.29
CA ASN A 94 -4.93 -4.02 -17.06
C ASN A 94 -5.02 -5.26 -16.15
N ARG A 95 -4.02 -6.14 -16.17
CA ARG A 95 -3.98 -7.34 -15.32
C ARG A 95 -3.80 -6.94 -13.85
N GLU A 96 -2.97 -5.95 -13.54
CA GLU A 96 -2.79 -5.41 -12.20
C GLU A 96 -4.08 -4.75 -11.69
N ARG A 97 -4.78 -4.00 -12.55
CA ARG A 97 -6.05 -3.36 -12.20
C ARG A 97 -7.13 -4.38 -11.87
N VAL A 98 -7.26 -5.42 -12.70
CA VAL A 98 -8.20 -6.52 -12.48
C VAL A 98 -7.79 -7.37 -11.27
N GLY A 99 -6.49 -7.62 -11.08
CA GLY A 99 -5.95 -8.32 -9.92
C GLY A 99 -6.28 -7.62 -8.60
N ASN A 100 -6.29 -6.29 -8.56
CA ASN A 100 -6.72 -5.54 -7.37
C ASN A 100 -8.19 -5.78 -7.02
N VAL A 101 -9.06 -5.95 -8.03
CA VAL A 101 -10.48 -6.31 -7.82
C VAL A 101 -10.58 -7.73 -7.29
N ALA A 102 -9.84 -8.68 -7.86
CA ALA A 102 -9.81 -10.06 -7.40
C ALA A 102 -9.40 -10.20 -5.92
N VAL A 103 -8.45 -9.38 -5.46
CA VAL A 103 -8.06 -9.34 -4.04
C VAL A 103 -9.24 -8.91 -3.16
N LEU A 104 -9.98 -7.88 -3.56
CA LEU A 104 -11.16 -7.42 -2.81
C LEU A 104 -12.24 -8.51 -2.75
N GLU A 105 -12.52 -9.17 -3.87
CA GLU A 105 -13.49 -10.28 -3.93
C GLU A 105 -13.07 -11.44 -3.03
N ALA A 106 -11.79 -11.84 -3.04
CA ALA A 106 -11.29 -12.88 -2.16
C ALA A 106 -11.42 -12.50 -0.68
N VAL A 107 -11.18 -11.23 -0.31
CA VAL A 107 -11.39 -10.74 1.06
C VAL A 107 -12.86 -10.84 1.47
N VAL A 108 -13.79 -10.47 0.58
CA VAL A 108 -15.23 -10.60 0.84
C VAL A 108 -15.63 -12.05 1.02
N ASN A 109 -15.27 -12.92 0.07
CA ASN A 109 -15.58 -14.35 0.12
C ASN A 109 -15.00 -15.00 1.39
N SER A 110 -13.76 -14.63 1.77
CA SER A 110 -13.11 -15.15 2.98
C SER A 110 -13.81 -14.71 4.25
N ALA A 111 -14.31 -13.47 4.29
CA ALA A 111 -15.09 -12.96 5.41
C ALA A 111 -16.44 -13.68 5.55
N GLU A 112 -17.09 -14.00 4.44
CA GLU A 112 -18.38 -14.72 4.42
C GLU A 112 -18.23 -16.21 4.76
N SER A 113 -17.20 -16.86 4.21
CA SER A 113 -16.97 -18.30 4.37
C SER A 113 -16.26 -18.66 5.67
N GLY A 114 -15.55 -17.69 6.29
CA GLY A 114 -14.71 -17.89 7.46
C GLY A 114 -13.45 -18.72 7.17
N LYS A 115 -13.06 -18.88 5.90
CA LYS A 115 -11.93 -19.71 5.46
C LYS A 115 -10.98 -18.89 4.57
N PRO A 116 -9.72 -19.31 4.43
CA PRO A 116 -8.82 -18.72 3.44
C PRO A 116 -9.36 -18.94 2.02
N GLU A 117 -9.49 -17.86 1.25
CA GLU A 117 -9.90 -17.92 -0.16
C GLU A 117 -8.70 -17.58 -1.06
N PRO A 118 -8.49 -18.32 -2.17
CA PRO A 118 -7.48 -17.97 -3.14
C PRO A 118 -7.89 -16.69 -3.90
N VAL A 119 -6.90 -15.87 -4.25
CA VAL A 119 -7.11 -14.77 -5.19
C VAL A 119 -7.14 -15.37 -6.60
N SER A 120 -8.33 -15.45 -7.20
CA SER A 120 -8.49 -15.95 -8.57
C SER A 120 -7.89 -14.95 -9.56
N GLY A 121 -7.05 -15.45 -10.48
CA GLY A 121 -6.67 -14.68 -11.66
C GLY A 121 -7.83 -14.62 -12.64
N TYR A 122 -8.00 -13.47 -13.28
CA TYR A 122 -8.85 -13.29 -14.46
C TYR A 122 -8.04 -13.47 -15.74
#